data_AF-A0A6P6FUU5-F1
#
_entry.id   AF-A0A6P6FUU5-F1
#
_cell.length_a   1.000
_cell.length_b   1.000
_cell.length_c   1.000
_cell.angle_alpha   90.00
_cell.angle_beta   90.00
_cell.angle_gamma   90.00
#
_symmetry.space_group_name_H-M   'P 1'
#
loop_
_entity.id
_entity.type
_entity.pdbx_description
1 polymer ?
#
loop_
_entity_poly.entity_id
_entity_poly.type
_entity_poly.pdbx_seq_one_letter_code
_entity_poly.pdbx_strand_id
1 'polypeptide(L)' 'MGLVETDENHPVLGNIKQALEALVQQRYLQKDKVSGPEGNTTFYELAERALDGPVSEKIKEHISQIVNKDVTYVDAD' A
#
# COMPACT_ATOMS: atom_id res chain seq x y z
N MET A 1 8.61 7.42 -1.64
CA MET A 1 7.13 7.40 -1.82
C MET A 1 6.47 8.63 -1.23
N GLY A 2 6.91 9.21 -0.10
CA GLY A 2 6.51 10.57 0.33
C GLY A 2 5.01 10.78 0.58
N LEU A 3 4.26 9.70 0.79
CA LEU A 3 2.81 9.75 0.97
C LEU A 3 2.46 10.07 2.42
N VAL A 4 1.44 10.91 2.62
CA VAL A 4 0.89 11.25 3.93
C VAL A 4 -0.61 11.03 3.88
N GLU A 5 -1.20 10.31 4.85
CA GLU A 5 -2.64 9.98 4.85
C GLU A 5 -3.52 11.24 4.76
N THR A 6 -3.07 12.35 5.34
CA THR A 6 -3.79 13.62 5.35
C THR A 6 -3.60 14.45 4.08
N ASP A 7 -2.86 13.96 3.08
CA ASP A 7 -2.71 14.66 1.81
C ASP A 7 -3.98 14.49 0.97
N GLU A 8 -4.69 15.59 0.79
CA GLU A 8 -5.95 15.62 0.04
C GLU A 8 -5.75 15.90 -1.45
N ASN A 9 -4.55 16.34 -1.87
CA ASN A 9 -4.29 16.88 -3.21
C ASN A 9 -3.07 16.25 -3.88
N HIS A 10 -2.80 14.96 -3.63
CA HIS A 10 -1.68 14.27 -4.25
C HIS A 10 -1.83 14.32 -5.79
N PRO A 11 -0.82 14.77 -6.56
CA PRO A 11 -0.97 15.06 -8.00
C PRO A 11 -1.39 13.86 -8.84
N VAL A 12 -1.14 12.64 -8.36
CA VAL A 12 -1.48 11.38 -9.05
C VAL A 12 -2.64 10.63 -8.38
N LEU A 13 -2.76 10.75 -7.06
CA LEU A 13 -3.64 9.88 -6.26
C LEU A 13 -4.85 10.64 -5.69
N GLY A 14 -4.88 11.97 -5.83
CA GLY A 14 -5.90 12.82 -5.24
C GLY A 14 -5.89 12.72 -3.71
N ASN A 15 -7.07 12.51 -3.14
CA ASN A 15 -7.24 12.40 -1.70
C ASN A 15 -6.78 11.04 -1.20
N ILE A 16 -5.63 11.01 -0.51
CA ILE A 16 -5.00 9.77 -0.05
C ILE A 16 -5.87 9.03 0.96
N LYS A 17 -6.52 9.76 1.88
CA LYS A 17 -7.43 9.16 2.87
C LYS A 17 -8.59 8.43 2.20
N GLN A 18 -9.24 9.06 1.22
CA GLN A 18 -10.35 8.43 0.49
C GLN A 18 -9.88 7.23 -0.33
N ALA A 19 -8.72 7.31 -0.98
CA ALA A 19 -8.15 6.18 -1.70
C ALA A 19 -7.88 4.99 -0.77
N LEU A 20 -7.34 5.24 0.43
CA LEU A 20 -7.09 4.21 1.43
C LEU A 20 -8.40 3.59 1.96
N GLU A 21 -9.42 4.40 2.23
CA GLU A 21 -10.75 3.92 2.62
C GLU A 21 -11.40 3.08 1.51
N ALA A 22 -11.22 3.43 0.24
CA ALA A 22 -11.71 2.65 -0.89
C ALA A 22 -11.05 1.26 -0.96
N LEU A 23 -9.73 1.16 -0.73
CA LEU A 23 -9.02 -0.13 -0.68
C LEU A 23 -9.52 -1.03 0.45
N VAL A 24 -9.91 -0.44 1.59
CA VAL A 24 -10.52 -1.17 2.71
C VAL A 24 -11.92 -1.68 2.33
N GLN A 25 -12.76 -0.82 1.73
CA GLN A 25 -14.10 -1.20 1.27
C GLN A 25 -14.07 -2.32 0.22
N GLN A 26 -13.07 -2.29 -0.66
CA GLN A 26 -12.87 -3.29 -1.69
C GLN A 26 -12.22 -4.58 -1.19
N ARG A 27 -11.94 -4.71 0.13
CA ARG A 27 -11.34 -5.89 0.74
C ARG A 27 -9.93 -6.22 0.24
N TYR A 28 -9.20 -5.20 -0.23
CA TYR A 28 -7.76 -5.31 -0.48
C TYR A 28 -6.95 -5.05 0.79
N LEU A 29 -7.45 -4.16 1.65
CA LEU A 29 -6.88 -3.88 2.97
C LEU A 29 -7.90 -4.17 4.07
N GLN A 30 -7.40 -4.59 5.23
CA GLN A 30 -8.13 -4.53 6.49
C GLN A 30 -7.53 -3.42 7.35
N LYS A 31 -8.40 -2.68 8.02
CA LYS A 31 -8.03 -1.54 8.87
C LYS A 31 -8.39 -1.90 10.30
N ASP A 32 -7.38 -2.07 11.13
CA ASP A 32 -7.53 -2.42 12.54
C ASP A 32 -7.08 -1.28 13.43
N LYS A 33 -7.94 -0.90 14.37
CA LYS A 33 -7.64 0.14 15.35
C LYS A 33 -7.37 -0.51 16.69
N VAL A 34 -6.13 -0.41 17.15
CA VAL A 34 -5.72 -0.89 18.47
C VAL A 34 -5.64 0.30 19.42
N SER A 35 -6.47 0.27 20.46
CA SER A 35 -6.44 1.26 21.53
C SER A 35 -5.55 0.75 22.66
N GLY A 36 -4.42 1.39 22.88
CA GLY A 36 -3.47 1.07 23.94
C GLY A 36 -3.29 2.22 24.94
N PRO A 37 -2.47 2.02 25.98
CA PRO A 37 -2.16 3.06 26.96
C PRO A 37 -1.48 4.30 26.34
N GLU A 38 -0.83 4.14 25.18
CA GLU A 38 -0.17 5.23 24.45
C GLU A 38 -1.09 5.94 23.44
N GLY A 39 -2.36 5.53 23.36
CA GLY A 39 -3.34 6.06 22.44
C GLY A 39 -3.82 5.05 21.40
N ASN A 40 -4.39 5.57 20.32
CA ASN A 40 -4.98 4.73 19.27
C ASN A 40 -4.00 4.60 18.10
N THR A 41 -3.61 3.37 17.77
CA THR A 41 -2.82 3.07 16.59
C THR A 41 -3.69 2.38 15.54
N THR A 42 -3.58 2.83 14.29
CA THR A 42 -4.26 2.19 13.17
C THR A 42 -3.26 1.35 12.40
N PHE A 43 -3.58 0.08 12.20
CA PHE A 43 -2.82 -0.87 11.38
C PHE A 43 -3.58 -1.16 10.10
N TYR A 44 -2.84 -1.32 9.01
CA TYR A 44 -3.38 -1.76 7.74
C TYR A 44 -2.68 -3.04 7.32
N GLU A 45 -3.45 -4.08 7.03
CA GLU A 45 -2.94 -5.38 6.59
C GLU A 45 -3.64 -5.82 5.29
N LEU A 46 -3.07 -6.79 4.59
CA LEU A 46 -3.69 -7.35 3.39
C LEU A 46 -4.95 -8.13 3.75
N ALA A 47 -6.03 -7.87 3.03
CA ALA A 47 -7.30 -8.60 3.16
C ALA A 47 -7.50 -9.62 2.04
N GLU A 48 -8.61 -10.36 2.11
CA GLU A 48 -8.96 -11.49 1.24
C GLU A 48 -8.65 -11.29 -0.26
N ARG A 49 -8.97 -10.13 -0.85
CA ARG A 49 -8.76 -9.91 -2.29
C ARG A 49 -7.31 -9.64 -2.65
N ALA A 50 -6.52 -9.10 -1.73
CA ALA A 50 -5.09 -8.94 -1.95
C ALA A 50 -4.34 -10.27 -1.76
N LEU A 51 -4.91 -11.18 -0.96
CA LEU A 51 -4.37 -12.53 -0.71
C LEU A 51 -4.84 -13.56 -1.75
N ASP A 52 -5.84 -13.22 -2.57
CA ASP A 52 -6.27 -14.05 -3.69
C ASP A 52 -5.09 -14.38 -4.62
N GLY A 53 -4.98 -15.64 -5.04
CA GLY A 53 -3.81 -16.18 -5.74
C GLY A 53 -3.35 -15.30 -6.92
N PRO A 54 -4.21 -15.09 -7.93
CA PRO A 54 -3.89 -14.24 -9.09
C PRO A 54 -3.49 -12.81 -8.75
N VAL A 55 -4.05 -12.21 -7.70
CA VAL A 55 -3.73 -10.85 -7.27
C VAL A 55 -2.39 -10.83 -6.54
N SER A 56 -2.21 -11.74 -5.59
CA SER A 56 -0.99 -11.84 -4.79
C SER A 56 0.25 -12.17 -5.64
N GLU A 57 0.10 -13.01 -6.67
CA GLU A 57 1.16 -13.32 -7.63
C GLU A 57 1.54 -12.09 -8.45
N LYS A 58 0.55 -11.34 -8.96
CA LYS A 58 0.81 -10.08 -9.69
C LYS A 58 1.48 -9.03 -8.82
N ILE A 59 1.08 -8.90 -7.56
CA ILE A 59 1.72 -7.98 -6.61
C ILE A 59 3.19 -8.36 -6.43
N LYS A 60 3.47 -9.65 -6.18
CA LYS A 60 4.85 -10.16 -6.05
C LYS A 60 5.67 -9.92 -7.31
N GLU A 61 5.13 -10.25 -8.47
CA GLU A 61 5.79 -10.04 -9.76
C GLU A 61 6.12 -8.56 -9.97
N HIS A 62 5.17 -7.66 -9.69
CA HIS A 62 5.38 -6.23 -9.86
C HIS A 62 6.45 -5.69 -8.90
N ILE A 63 6.46 -6.14 -7.64
CA ILE A 63 7.52 -5.80 -6.68
C ILE A 63 8.88 -6.30 -7.18
N SER A 64 8.95 -7.56 -7.65
CA SER A 64 10.18 -8.12 -8.22
C SER A 64 10.67 -7.31 -9.42
N GLN A 65 9.77 -6.85 -10.29
CA GLN A 65 10.14 -5.99 -11.41
C GLN A 65 10.75 -4.66 -10.93
N ILE A 66 10.15 -3.99 -9.95
CA ILE A 66 10.68 -2.72 -9.42
C ILE A 66 12.07 -2.93 -8.82
N VAL A 67 12.20 -3.91 -7.91
CA VAL A 67 13.47 -4.19 -7.21
C VAL A 67 14.57 -4.60 -8.18
N ASN A 68 14.28 -5.44 -9.17
CA ASN A 68 15.28 -5.89 -10.14
C ASN A 68 15.64 -4.80 -11.17
N LYS A 69 14.72 -3.86 -11.45
CA LYS A 69 15.00 -2.72 -12.33
C LYS A 69 16.02 -1.78 -11.68
N ASP A 70 15.95 -1.59 -10.36
CA ASP A 70 16.91 -0.79 -9.62
C ASP A 70 18.32 -1.43 -9.58
N VAL A 71 18.43 -2.76 -9.66
CA VAL A 71 19.74 -3.45 -9.79
C VAL A 71 20.40 -3.18 -11.14
N THR A 72 19.63 -2.87 -12.19
CA THR A 72 20.20 -2.61 -13.53
C THR A 72 20.77 -1.20 -13.68
N TYR A 73 20.46 -0.27 -12.75
CA TYR A 73 20.92 1.11 -12.80
C TYR A 73 22.26 1.36 -12.11
N VAL A 74 22.83 0.37 -11.40
CA VAL A 74 24.07 0.55 -10.63
C VAL A 74 25.36 0.11 -11.34
N ASP A 75 25.30 -0.44 -12.56
CA ASP A 75 26.46 -0.82 -13.37
C ASP A 75 26.58 0.01 -14.67
N ALA A 76 26.43 1.32 -14.57
CA ALA A 76 26.73 2.24 -15.67
C ALA A 76 27.24 3.60 -15.15
N ASP A 77 28.48 3.61 -14.62
CA ASP A 77 29.59 4.55 -14.94
C ASP A 77 30.83 4.20 -14.10
#